data_AF-A0A5C8PMJ5-F1
#
_entry.id   AF-A0A5C8PMJ5-F1
#
_cell.length_a   1.000
_cell.length_b   1.000
_cell.length_c   1.000
_cell.angle_alpha   90.00
_cell.angle_beta   90.00
_cell.angle_gamma   90.00
#
_symmetry.space_group_name_H-M   'P 1'
#
loop_
_entity.id
_entity.type
_entity.pdbx_description
1 polymer ?
#
loop_
_entity_poly.entity_id
_entity_poly.type
_entity_poly.pdbx_seq_one_letter_code
_entity_poly.pdbx_strand_id
1 'polypeptide(L)'
;MSDLVSPAELKRIADDIEAKKAREAFDLDQKRETERQKLHDAFFQREIHPEVNARVSAAVRRAAEAGQREILVVSFPSSWTTDRGRRINNSEADWPESLDGFAKRAYEYFVKELRPAGYKVRAEILNFPGGVPGDVGLYLSW
;
A
#
# COMPACT_ATOMS: atom_id res chain seq x y z
N MET A 1 63.23 -1.83 4.25
CA MET A 1 62.31 -1.09 3.36
C MET A 1 61.04 -0.86 4.17
N SER A 2 60.53 0.37 4.21
CA SER A 2 59.37 0.71 5.05
C SER A 2 58.10 0.29 4.34
N ASP A 3 57.37 -0.69 4.90
CA ASP A 3 56.06 -1.16 4.44
C ASP A 3 54.90 -0.23 4.86
N LEU A 4 55.17 1.06 5.07
CA LEU A 4 54.17 2.01 5.57
C LEU A 4 53.38 2.61 4.40
N VAL A 5 52.09 2.33 4.35
CA VAL A 5 51.14 2.95 3.40
C VAL A 5 51.10 4.46 3.62
N SER A 6 51.13 5.24 2.53
CA SER A 6 51.14 6.70 2.63
C SER A 6 49.76 7.28 2.99
N PRO A 7 49.69 8.43 3.67
CA PRO A 7 48.40 9.10 3.94
C PRO A 7 47.58 9.43 2.68
N ALA A 8 48.24 9.72 1.55
CA ALA A 8 47.57 9.97 0.27
C ALA A 8 46.90 8.71 -0.28
N GLU A 9 47.56 7.56 -0.12
CA GLU A 9 47.01 6.27 -0.49
C GLU A 9 45.84 5.87 0.41
N LEU A 10 45.96 6.10 1.73
CA LEU A 10 44.85 5.89 2.67
C LEU A 10 43.64 6.76 2.33
N LYS A 11 43.85 8.03 1.96
CA LYS A 11 42.78 8.93 1.54
C LYS A 11 42.08 8.43 0.28
N ARG A 12 42.84 8.04 -0.74
CA ARG A 12 42.28 7.48 -1.98
C ARG A 12 41.44 6.23 -1.71
N ILE A 13 41.93 5.33 -0.86
CA ILE A 13 41.18 4.13 -0.44
C ILE A 13 39.86 4.51 0.26
N ALA A 14 39.89 5.50 1.15
CA ALA A 14 38.68 5.97 1.83
C ALA A 14 37.67 6.58 0.84
N ASP A 15 38.13 7.46 -0.05
CA ASP A 15 37.31 8.10 -1.09
C ASP A 15 36.67 7.03 -2.02
N ASP A 16 37.43 6.00 -2.42
CA ASP A 16 36.93 4.90 -3.25
C ASP A 16 35.86 4.06 -2.53
N ILE A 17 36.04 3.80 -1.22
CA ILE A 17 35.04 3.08 -0.40
C ILE A 17 33.76 3.90 -0.25
N GLU A 18 33.87 5.20 0.00
CA GLU A 18 32.72 6.10 0.10
C GLU A 18 31.96 6.20 -1.22
N ALA A 19 32.67 6.37 -2.33
CA ALA A 19 32.08 6.38 -3.66
C ALA A 19 31.34 5.07 -3.98
N LYS A 20 31.92 3.92 -3.63
CA LYS A 20 31.29 2.61 -3.80
C LYS A 20 30.01 2.48 -2.96
N LYS A 21 30.05 2.87 -1.68
CA LYS A 21 28.86 2.83 -0.80
C LYS A 21 27.75 3.76 -1.30
N ALA A 22 28.11 4.96 -1.75
CA ALA A 22 27.15 5.92 -2.31
C ALA A 22 26.49 5.35 -3.58
N ARG A 23 27.27 4.69 -4.45
CA ARG A 23 26.75 4.03 -5.65
C ARG A 23 25.80 2.88 -5.31
N GLU A 24 26.19 2.02 -4.38
CA GLU A 24 25.36 0.89 -3.94
C GLU A 24 24.04 1.36 -3.31
N ALA A 25 24.08 2.39 -2.47
CA ALA A 25 22.88 2.99 -1.87
C ALA A 25 21.96 3.58 -2.94
N PHE A 26 22.52 4.32 -3.91
CA PHE A 26 21.76 4.90 -5.01
C PHE A 26 21.10 3.82 -5.89
N ASP A 27 21.84 2.78 -6.27
CA ASP A 27 21.32 1.69 -7.09
C ASP A 27 20.22 0.90 -6.34
N LEU A 28 20.34 0.74 -5.01
CA LEU A 28 19.31 0.13 -4.16
C LEU A 28 18.04 0.99 -4.10
N ASP A 29 18.17 2.29 -3.90
CA ASP A 29 17.03 3.20 -3.84
C ASP A 29 16.31 3.31 -5.19
N GLN A 30 17.05 3.32 -6.31
CA GLN A 30 16.43 3.25 -7.64
C GLN A 30 15.63 1.97 -7.87
N LYS A 31 16.15 0.81 -7.42
CA LYS A 31 15.43 -0.46 -7.51
C LYS A 31 14.14 -0.43 -6.70
N ARG A 32 14.21 0.05 -5.45
CA ARG A 32 13.04 0.20 -4.57
C ARG A 32 11.99 1.12 -5.18
N GLU A 33 12.40 2.24 -5.76
CA GLU A 33 11.48 3.17 -6.40
C GLU A 33 10.80 2.54 -7.62
N THR A 34 11.57 1.82 -8.44
CA THR A 34 11.04 1.13 -9.61
C THR A 34 10.04 0.04 -9.21
N GLU A 35 10.34 -0.74 -8.18
CA GLU A 35 9.42 -1.77 -7.64
C GLU A 35 8.15 -1.13 -7.08
N ARG A 36 8.30 -0.04 -6.32
CA ARG A 36 7.17 0.72 -5.78
C ARG A 36 6.27 1.25 -6.89
N GLN A 37 6.84 1.82 -7.94
CA GLN A 37 6.09 2.33 -9.09
C GLN A 37 5.35 1.20 -9.82
N LYS A 38 6.00 0.04 -10.01
CA LYS A 38 5.33 -1.13 -10.62
C LYS A 38 4.15 -1.62 -9.80
N LEU A 39 4.29 -1.70 -8.48
CA LEU A 39 3.20 -2.10 -7.57
C LEU A 39 2.06 -1.07 -7.61
N HIS A 40 2.40 0.22 -7.61
CA HIS A 40 1.43 1.30 -7.77
C HIS A 40 0.65 1.15 -9.07
N ASP A 41 1.34 1.04 -10.21
CA ASP A 41 0.69 0.97 -11.52
C ASP A 41 -0.18 -0.30 -11.65
N ALA A 42 0.31 -1.44 -11.19
CA ALA A 42 -0.45 -2.68 -11.17
C ALA A 42 -1.71 -2.57 -10.31
N PHE A 43 -1.64 -1.89 -9.16
CA PHE A 43 -2.82 -1.61 -8.36
C PHE A 43 -3.76 -0.63 -9.06
N PHE A 44 -3.25 0.50 -9.55
CA PHE A 44 -4.05 1.56 -10.17
C PHE A 44 -4.71 1.18 -11.49
N GLN A 45 -4.18 0.20 -12.21
CA GLN A 45 -4.74 -0.31 -13.46
C GLN A 45 -5.61 -1.55 -13.27
N ARG A 46 -5.69 -2.09 -12.05
CA ARG A 46 -6.48 -3.29 -11.77
C ARG A 46 -7.97 -3.02 -12.01
N GLU A 47 -8.62 -3.94 -12.69
CA GLU A 47 -10.07 -3.93 -12.91
C GLU A 47 -10.82 -4.85 -11.94
N ILE A 48 -12.12 -4.59 -11.78
CA ILE A 48 -13.00 -5.49 -11.03
C ILE A 48 -13.13 -6.80 -11.81
N HIS A 49 -12.81 -7.91 -11.16
CA HIS A 49 -12.86 -9.22 -11.79
C HIS A 49 -14.32 -9.60 -12.16
N PRO A 50 -14.60 -10.20 -13.34
CA PRO A 50 -15.97 -10.55 -13.74
C PRO A 50 -16.72 -11.43 -12.73
N GLU A 51 -16.00 -12.35 -12.08
CA GLU A 51 -16.53 -13.26 -11.05
C GLU A 51 -16.50 -12.69 -9.62
N VAL A 52 -16.34 -11.38 -9.44
CA VAL A 52 -16.19 -10.76 -8.11
C VAL A 52 -17.33 -11.14 -7.15
N ASN A 53 -18.57 -11.24 -7.63
CA ASN A 53 -19.72 -11.64 -6.81
C ASN A 53 -19.57 -13.05 -6.24
N ALA A 54 -19.17 -14.02 -7.06
CA ALA A 54 -18.95 -15.39 -6.62
C ALA A 54 -17.82 -15.47 -5.59
N ARG A 55 -16.74 -14.70 -5.82
CA ARG A 55 -15.58 -14.65 -4.91
C ARG A 55 -15.93 -14.01 -3.57
N VAL A 56 -16.62 -12.87 -3.59
CA VAL A 56 -17.11 -12.19 -2.37
C VAL A 56 -18.05 -13.11 -1.61
N SER A 57 -19.03 -13.71 -2.27
CA SER A 57 -19.99 -14.64 -1.63
C SER A 57 -19.30 -15.82 -0.96
N ALA A 58 -18.31 -16.42 -1.62
CA ALA A 58 -17.53 -17.51 -1.04
C ALA A 58 -16.68 -17.04 0.16
N ALA A 59 -16.10 -15.85 0.10
CA ALA A 59 -15.30 -15.29 1.18
C ALA A 59 -16.13 -14.95 2.43
N VAL A 60 -17.25 -14.23 2.26
CA VAL A 60 -18.13 -13.85 3.37
C VAL A 60 -18.79 -15.07 4.01
N ARG A 61 -19.15 -16.09 3.22
CA ARG A 61 -19.67 -17.37 3.75
C ARG A 61 -18.66 -18.03 4.68
N ARG A 62 -17.42 -18.23 4.22
CA ARG A 62 -16.36 -18.84 5.04
C ARG A 62 -16.08 -18.04 6.30
N ALA A 63 -16.05 -16.71 6.19
CA ALA A 63 -15.81 -15.84 7.33
C ALA A 63 -16.97 -15.90 8.35
N ALA A 64 -18.22 -15.92 7.89
CA ALA A 64 -19.38 -16.09 8.75
C ALA A 64 -19.42 -17.46 9.45
N GLU A 65 -19.07 -18.54 8.73
CA GLU A 65 -18.92 -19.89 9.29
C GLU A 65 -17.82 -19.94 10.37
N ALA A 66 -16.81 -19.08 10.26
CA ALA A 66 -15.75 -18.89 11.25
C ALA A 66 -16.10 -17.87 12.36
N GLY A 67 -17.37 -17.43 12.46
CA GLY A 67 -17.84 -16.50 13.49
C GLY A 67 -17.43 -15.04 13.29
N GLN A 68 -16.85 -14.70 12.14
CA GLN A 68 -16.51 -13.33 11.79
C GLN A 68 -17.75 -12.56 11.32
N ARG A 69 -17.64 -11.23 11.29
CA ARG A 69 -18.71 -10.31 10.80
C ARG A 69 -18.22 -9.35 9.72
N GLU A 70 -16.94 -9.41 9.39
CA GLU A 70 -16.33 -8.59 8.36
C GLU A 70 -15.12 -9.29 7.74
N ILE A 71 -14.70 -8.83 6.56
CA ILE A 71 -13.49 -9.26 5.87
C ILE A 71 -12.76 -8.05 5.28
N LEU A 72 -11.41 -8.08 5.30
CA LEU A 72 -10.57 -7.16 4.54
C LEU A 72 -10.63 -7.52 3.06
N VAL A 73 -11.09 -6.59 2.22
CA VAL A 73 -11.29 -6.83 0.77
C VAL A 73 -10.27 -6.11 -0.11
N VAL A 74 -9.72 -4.98 0.34
CA VAL A 74 -8.67 -4.22 -0.35
C VAL A 74 -7.71 -3.67 0.69
N SER A 75 -6.40 -3.74 0.41
CA SER A 75 -5.37 -3.07 1.20
C SER A 75 -4.37 -2.37 0.27
N PHE A 76 -3.95 -1.17 0.64
CA PHE A 76 -3.05 -0.34 -0.15
C PHE A 76 -2.43 0.79 0.70
N PRO A 77 -1.28 1.36 0.32
CA PRO A 77 -0.69 2.51 1.01
C PRO A 77 -1.61 3.73 1.02
N SER A 78 -1.76 4.37 2.19
CA SER A 78 -2.53 5.62 2.35
C SER A 78 -2.01 6.75 1.45
N SER A 79 -0.73 6.75 1.11
CA SER A 79 -0.11 7.71 0.19
C SER A 79 -0.70 7.66 -1.23
N TRP A 80 -1.47 6.62 -1.57
CA TRP A 80 -2.17 6.49 -2.84
C TRP A 80 -3.58 7.08 -2.83
N THR A 81 -4.07 7.53 -1.67
CA THR A 81 -5.25 8.41 -1.62
C THR A 81 -4.85 9.85 -1.95
N THR A 82 -5.79 10.65 -2.44
CA THR A 82 -5.53 12.04 -2.82
C THR A 82 -5.15 12.94 -1.64
N ASP A 83 -5.50 12.53 -0.41
CA ASP A 83 -5.25 13.26 0.82
C ASP A 83 -4.29 12.54 1.79
N ARG A 84 -3.55 11.53 1.29
CA ARG A 84 -2.58 10.73 2.05
C ARG A 84 -3.17 10.09 3.33
N GLY A 85 -4.43 9.70 3.27
CA GLY A 85 -5.14 8.96 4.32
C GLY A 85 -5.76 9.84 5.40
N ARG A 86 -5.72 11.17 5.27
CA ARG A 86 -6.24 12.11 6.27
C ARG A 86 -7.71 11.83 6.63
N ARG A 87 -8.59 11.80 5.64
CA ARG A 87 -10.04 11.58 5.83
C ARG A 87 -10.32 10.24 6.51
N ILE A 88 -9.64 9.18 6.07
CA ILE A 88 -9.77 7.84 6.65
C ILE A 88 -9.30 7.83 8.11
N ASN A 89 -8.12 8.41 8.40
CA ASN A 89 -7.57 8.49 9.73
C ASN A 89 -8.49 9.25 10.71
N ASN A 90 -9.18 10.29 10.21
CA ASN A 90 -10.09 11.10 10.99
C ASN A 90 -11.54 10.57 11.02
N SER A 91 -11.80 9.41 10.40
CA SER A 91 -13.15 8.83 10.27
C SER A 91 -14.17 9.79 9.63
N GLU A 92 -13.73 10.63 8.68
CA GLU A 92 -14.58 11.60 7.99
C GLU A 92 -15.57 10.87 7.07
N ALA A 93 -16.85 11.26 7.07
CA ALA A 93 -17.90 10.54 6.32
C ALA A 93 -17.69 10.55 4.79
N ASP A 94 -17.00 11.56 4.28
CA ASP A 94 -16.62 11.76 2.87
C ASP A 94 -15.27 11.11 2.53
N TRP A 95 -14.70 10.26 3.39
CA TRP A 95 -13.48 9.50 3.07
C TRP A 95 -13.47 8.80 1.70
N PRO A 96 -14.60 8.32 1.12
CA PRO A 96 -14.57 7.72 -0.20
C PRO A 96 -14.11 8.68 -1.30
N GLU A 97 -14.24 9.99 -1.10
CA GLU A 97 -13.79 11.00 -2.06
C GLU A 97 -12.27 11.10 -2.17
N SER A 98 -11.50 10.58 -1.19
CA SER A 98 -10.05 10.54 -1.30
C SER A 98 -9.51 9.28 -1.98
N LEU A 99 -10.36 8.31 -2.29
CA LEU A 99 -9.95 7.11 -3.01
C LEU A 99 -9.63 7.44 -4.47
N ASP A 100 -8.64 6.73 -5.01
CA ASP A 100 -8.28 6.78 -6.43
C ASP A 100 -7.97 5.36 -6.95
N GLY A 101 -7.79 5.24 -8.27
CA GLY A 101 -7.43 4.01 -8.94
C GLY A 101 -8.38 2.85 -8.61
N PHE A 102 -7.81 1.69 -8.29
CA PHE A 102 -8.61 0.50 -7.98
C PHE A 102 -9.38 0.61 -6.67
N ALA A 103 -8.89 1.34 -5.68
CA ALA A 103 -9.62 1.53 -4.42
C ALA A 103 -10.94 2.27 -4.66
N LYS A 104 -10.93 3.29 -5.52
CA LYS A 104 -12.14 4.01 -5.95
C LYS A 104 -13.10 3.10 -6.71
N ARG A 105 -12.60 2.35 -7.71
CA ARG A 105 -13.43 1.38 -8.46
C ARG A 105 -14.05 0.30 -7.57
N ALA A 106 -13.31 -0.19 -6.57
CA ALA A 106 -13.81 -1.15 -5.59
C ALA A 106 -14.92 -0.55 -4.71
N TYR A 107 -14.78 0.71 -4.30
CA TYR A 107 -15.83 1.41 -3.57
C TYR A 107 -17.08 1.65 -4.45
N GLU A 108 -16.92 2.11 -5.68
CA GLU A 108 -18.02 2.28 -6.64
C GLU A 108 -18.76 0.97 -6.90
N TYR A 109 -18.01 -0.13 -7.05
CA TYR A 109 -18.57 -1.47 -7.13
C TYR A 109 -19.40 -1.83 -5.88
N PHE A 110 -18.87 -1.57 -4.68
CA PHE A 110 -19.60 -1.77 -3.44
C PHE A 110 -20.92 -0.98 -3.43
N VAL A 111 -20.89 0.31 -3.79
CA VAL A 111 -22.08 1.16 -3.82
C VAL A 111 -23.15 0.60 -4.75
N LYS A 112 -22.74 0.13 -5.93
CA LYS A 112 -23.65 -0.35 -6.97
C LYS A 112 -24.23 -1.74 -6.67
N GLU A 113 -23.39 -2.68 -6.26
CA GLU A 113 -23.75 -4.11 -6.24
C GLU A 113 -23.97 -4.65 -4.82
N LEU A 114 -23.18 -4.21 -3.83
CA LEU A 114 -23.16 -4.81 -2.50
C LEU A 114 -24.03 -4.04 -1.49
N ARG A 115 -24.03 -2.71 -1.55
CA ARG A 115 -24.83 -1.86 -0.66
C ARG A 115 -26.34 -2.16 -0.77
N PRO A 116 -26.94 -2.34 -1.97
CA PRO A 116 -28.36 -2.70 -2.06
C PRO A 116 -28.70 -4.06 -1.45
N ALA A 117 -27.74 -4.97 -1.35
CA ALA A 117 -27.90 -6.27 -0.71
C ALA A 117 -27.73 -6.21 0.83
N GLY A 118 -27.47 -5.04 1.41
CA GLY A 118 -27.36 -4.83 2.86
C GLY A 118 -25.94 -4.86 3.42
N TYR A 119 -24.92 -5.08 2.58
CA TYR A 119 -23.53 -4.99 3.04
C TYR A 119 -23.14 -3.56 3.41
N LYS A 120 -22.15 -3.44 4.30
CA LYS A 120 -21.53 -2.17 4.71
C LYS A 120 -20.05 -2.17 4.36
N VAL A 121 -19.49 -0.99 4.14
CA VAL A 121 -18.05 -0.79 3.91
C VAL A 121 -17.50 0.24 4.89
N ARG A 122 -16.31 -0.01 5.41
CA ARG A 122 -15.53 0.96 6.19
C ARG A 122 -14.07 0.94 5.75
N ALA A 123 -13.36 2.03 5.99
CA ALA A 123 -11.92 2.12 5.82
C ALA A 123 -11.23 2.36 7.16
N GLU A 124 -10.01 1.87 7.33
CA GLU A 124 -9.16 2.17 8.49
C GLU A 124 -7.69 2.24 8.12
N ILE A 125 -6.89 2.95 8.92
CA ILE A 125 -5.43 2.91 8.85
C ILE A 125 -4.94 1.68 9.64
N LEU A 126 -4.19 0.81 8.98
CA LEU A 126 -3.72 -0.48 9.52
C LEU A 126 -2.42 -0.34 10.31
N ASN A 127 -1.58 0.63 9.96
CA ASN A 127 -0.27 0.83 10.59
C ASN A 127 0.19 2.30 10.52
N PHE A 128 1.13 2.67 11.39
CA PHE A 128 1.64 4.04 11.53
C PHE A 128 3.19 4.09 11.51
N PRO A 129 3.84 3.74 10.38
CA PRO A 129 5.30 3.77 10.28
C PRO A 129 5.83 5.20 10.51
N GLY A 130 6.70 5.38 11.51
CA GLY A 130 7.22 6.71 11.85
C GLY A 130 6.14 7.69 12.37
N GLY A 131 5.01 7.19 12.84
CA GLY A 131 3.92 8.00 13.40
C GLY A 131 3.00 8.64 12.37
N VAL A 132 3.15 8.31 11.07
CA VAL A 132 2.25 8.78 9.99
C VAL A 132 1.39 7.63 9.47
N PRO A 133 0.19 7.89 8.91
CA PRO A 133 -0.64 6.86 8.30
C PRO A 133 0.15 6.04 7.26
N GLY A 134 0.14 4.71 7.41
CA GLY A 134 0.78 3.78 6.48
C GLY A 134 -0.26 3.13 5.58
N ASP A 135 -0.58 1.85 5.77
CA ASP A 135 -1.54 1.14 4.91
C ASP A 135 -2.99 1.42 5.30
N VAL A 136 -3.86 1.45 4.29
CA VAL A 136 -5.32 1.52 4.39
C VAL A 136 -5.90 0.13 4.18
N GLY A 137 -6.89 -0.25 4.97
CA GLY A 137 -7.74 -1.42 4.74
C GLY A 137 -9.18 -1.02 4.45
N LEU A 138 -9.77 -1.57 3.38
CA LEU A 138 -11.22 -1.52 3.15
C LEU A 138 -11.85 -2.84 3.61
N TYR A 139 -12.81 -2.73 4.52
CA TYR A 139 -13.51 -3.85 5.12
C TYR A 139 -14.95 -3.91 4.64
N LEU A 140 -15.39 -5.11 4.28
CA LEU A 140 -16.78 -5.43 3.96
C LEU A 140 -17.42 -6.15 5.15
N SER A 141 -18.55 -5.67 5.65
CA SER A 141 -19.28 -6.26 6.78
C SER A 141 -20.75 -6.53 6.44
N TRP A 142 -21.36 -7.44 7.21
CA TRP A 142 -22.75 -7.89 7.08
C TRP A 142 -23.49 -7.90 8.42
#